data_AF-A0A838PCR4-F1
#
_entry.id   AF-A0A838PCR4-F1
#
_cell.length_a   1.000
_cell.length_b   1.000
_cell.length_c   1.000
_cell.angle_alpha   90.00
_cell.angle_beta   90.00
_cell.angle_gamma   90.00
#
_symmetry.space_group_name_H-M   'P 1'
#
loop_
_entity.id
_entity.type
_entity.pdbx_description
1 polymer ?
#
loop_
_entity_poly.entity_id
_entity_poly.type
_entity_poly.pdbx_seq_one_letter_code
_entity_poly.pdbx_strand_id
1 'polypeptide(L)'
;LALGDICGKGLAAGMWTTHLVGLVGARVAVTSKPEAIVAGVNRDICLLKSFMPLASLFLAKLDSATGIVKYCSAGHPPALLLRANGELELLSEGGMLLGVVPAAPYVCGSFELRAGDVLMIYSDGITESLNCTGEEFGYGRLEAKLRLAQASAADAASRPDTVSSAADAVHESQLRATQASDANAVLFSVLGAVQDFAAACPLVDDMSLAIVRRDSR
;
A
#
# COMPACT_ATOMS: atom_id res chain seq x y z
N LEU A 1 9.18 -2.23 -2.38
CA LEU A 1 7.71 -2.16 -2.34
C LEU A 1 7.33 -0.78 -2.84
N ALA A 2 6.40 -0.69 -3.78
CA ALA A 2 5.89 0.58 -4.29
C ALA A 2 4.39 0.39 -4.49
N LEU A 3 3.59 1.32 -3.96
CA LEU A 3 2.15 1.40 -4.21
C LEU A 3 1.86 2.86 -4.49
N GLY A 4 1.16 3.14 -5.57
CA GLY A 4 0.87 4.51 -5.97
C GLY A 4 -0.39 4.53 -6.80
N ASP A 5 -1.00 5.70 -6.87
CA ASP A 5 -2.22 5.93 -7.60
C ASP A 5 -2.05 7.14 -8.52
N ILE A 6 -2.73 7.12 -9.66
CA ILE A 6 -2.71 8.18 -10.65
C ILE A 6 -4.13 8.68 -10.84
N CYS A 7 -4.31 9.99 -10.72
CA CYS A 7 -5.61 10.60 -10.95
C CYS A 7 -6.09 10.36 -12.37
N GLY A 8 -7.34 9.89 -12.50
CA GLY A 8 -7.99 9.61 -13.77
C GLY A 8 -8.25 8.12 -13.96
N LYS A 9 -8.98 7.78 -15.03
CA LYS A 9 -9.43 6.39 -15.27
C LYS A 9 -9.22 5.98 -16.72
N GLY A 10 -9.26 4.67 -16.96
CA GLY A 10 -9.16 4.09 -18.28
C GLY A 10 -7.73 4.08 -18.86
N LEU A 11 -7.63 4.02 -20.19
CA LEU A 11 -6.37 3.75 -20.88
C LEU A 11 -5.27 4.77 -20.57
N ALA A 12 -5.62 6.05 -20.45
CA ALA A 12 -4.65 7.10 -20.14
C ALA A 12 -4.02 6.91 -18.75
N ALA A 13 -4.82 6.60 -17.73
CA ALA A 13 -4.32 6.30 -16.39
C ALA A 13 -3.41 5.07 -16.40
N GLY A 14 -3.82 3.98 -17.06
CA GLY A 14 -3.00 2.77 -17.17
C GLY A 14 -1.66 2.99 -17.89
N MET A 15 -1.63 3.85 -18.92
CA MET A 15 -0.38 4.26 -19.57
C MET A 15 0.56 4.99 -18.60
N TRP A 16 0.02 5.94 -17.82
CA TRP A 16 0.79 6.66 -16.82
C TRP A 16 1.26 5.75 -15.68
N THR A 17 0.46 4.77 -15.25
CA THR A 17 0.86 3.78 -14.24
C THR A 17 2.04 2.97 -14.74
N THR A 18 1.97 2.48 -15.98
CA THR A 18 3.07 1.75 -16.62
C THR A 18 4.33 2.61 -16.71
N HIS A 19 4.17 3.89 -17.08
CA HIS A 19 5.28 4.82 -17.15
C HIS A 19 5.91 5.08 -15.77
N LEU A 20 5.09 5.28 -14.74
CA LEU A 20 5.52 5.50 -13.35
C LEU A 20 6.30 4.29 -12.82
N VAL A 21 5.79 3.07 -13.04
CA VAL A 21 6.50 1.82 -12.69
C VAL A 21 7.86 1.75 -13.39
N GLY A 22 7.93 2.11 -14.67
CA GLY A 22 9.19 2.19 -15.42
C GLY A 22 10.19 3.19 -14.84
N LEU A 23 9.74 4.41 -14.51
CA LEU A 23 10.56 5.44 -13.89
C LEU A 23 11.08 4.99 -12.52
N VAL A 24 10.21 4.44 -11.66
CA VAL A 24 10.61 3.90 -10.36
C VAL A 24 11.66 2.81 -10.54
N GLY A 25 11.44 1.85 -11.44
CA GLY A 25 12.38 0.77 -11.73
C GLY A 25 13.75 1.29 -12.20
N ALA A 26 13.76 2.27 -13.11
CA ALA A 26 15.00 2.89 -13.59
C ALA A 26 15.76 3.62 -12.47
N ARG A 27 15.06 4.30 -11.56
CA ARG A 27 15.67 5.02 -10.43
C ARG A 27 16.18 4.08 -9.34
N VAL A 28 15.48 3.00 -9.06
CA VAL A 28 15.90 1.94 -8.11
C VAL A 28 17.21 1.28 -8.55
N ALA A 29 17.48 1.20 -9.86
CA ALA A 29 18.74 0.67 -10.38
C ALA A 29 19.96 1.58 -10.09
N VAL A 30 19.74 2.87 -9.83
CA VAL A 30 20.80 3.87 -9.63
C VAL A 30 21.06 4.14 -8.14
N THR A 31 20.00 4.17 -7.32
CA THR A 31 20.10 4.48 -5.89
C THR A 31 19.10 3.66 -5.11
N SER A 32 19.43 3.40 -3.85
CA SER A 32 18.55 2.64 -2.94
C SER A 32 17.93 3.49 -1.83
N LYS A 33 18.12 4.81 -1.89
CA LYS A 33 17.53 5.80 -0.97
C LYS A 33 16.13 6.19 -1.44
N PRO A 34 15.04 5.86 -0.70
CA PRO A 34 13.66 6.11 -1.14
C PRO A 34 13.40 7.57 -1.51
N GLU A 35 13.86 8.51 -0.69
CA GLU A 35 13.70 9.94 -0.89
C GLU A 35 14.35 10.44 -2.19
N ALA A 36 15.52 9.87 -2.54
CA ALA A 36 16.22 10.22 -3.77
C ALA A 36 15.54 9.61 -5.01
N ILE A 37 14.98 8.41 -4.87
CA ILE A 37 14.19 7.76 -5.93
C ILE A 37 12.94 8.59 -6.21
N VAL A 38 12.14 8.88 -5.19
CA VAL A 38 10.90 9.65 -5.30
C VAL A 38 11.17 11.04 -5.88
N ALA A 39 12.19 11.75 -5.39
CA ALA A 39 12.57 13.05 -5.94
C ALA A 39 13.02 12.96 -7.42
N GLY A 40 13.69 11.88 -7.81
CA GLY A 40 14.08 11.62 -9.19
C GLY A 40 12.88 11.38 -10.11
N VAL A 41 11.97 10.50 -9.68
CA VAL A 41 10.71 10.21 -10.38
C VAL A 41 9.87 11.48 -10.52
N ASN A 42 9.73 12.27 -9.47
CA ASN A 42 9.02 13.56 -9.51
C ASN A 42 9.62 14.52 -10.56
N ARG A 43 10.95 14.64 -10.62
CA ARG A 43 11.62 15.46 -11.64
C ARG A 43 11.32 14.96 -13.04
N ASP A 44 11.43 13.65 -13.28
CA ASP A 44 11.19 13.05 -14.61
C ASP A 44 9.76 13.31 -15.07
N ILE A 45 8.80 13.14 -14.17
CA ILE A 45 7.39 13.44 -14.40
C ILE A 45 7.18 14.91 -14.74
N CYS A 46 7.75 15.83 -13.94
CA CYS A 46 7.57 17.26 -14.16
C CYS A 46 8.14 17.77 -15.48
N LEU A 47 9.08 17.04 -16.11
CA LEU A 47 9.62 17.39 -17.43
C LEU A 47 8.61 17.16 -18.56
N LEU A 48 7.62 16.30 -18.38
CA LEU A 48 6.61 15.93 -19.38
C LEU A 48 5.47 16.98 -19.52
N LYS A 49 5.76 18.24 -19.14
CA LYS A 49 4.84 19.38 -18.91
C LYS A 49 3.50 19.33 -19.67
N SER A 50 2.42 19.58 -18.90
CA SER A 50 1.02 19.84 -19.27
C SER A 50 0.07 18.65 -19.49
N PHE A 51 0.53 17.40 -19.51
CA PHE A 51 -0.35 16.23 -19.70
C PHE A 51 -0.35 15.21 -18.55
N MET A 52 0.45 15.43 -17.50
CA MET A 52 0.57 14.44 -16.43
C MET A 52 -0.52 14.64 -15.37
N PRO A 53 -1.36 13.62 -15.11
CA PRO A 53 -2.21 13.60 -13.92
C PRO A 53 -1.39 13.67 -12.64
N LEU A 54 -2.01 14.19 -11.57
CA LEU A 54 -1.45 14.06 -10.23
C LEU A 54 -1.28 12.59 -9.88
N ALA A 55 -0.21 12.25 -9.18
CA ALA A 55 0.04 10.89 -8.73
C ALA A 55 0.51 10.84 -7.29
N SER A 56 0.00 9.88 -6.53
CA SER A 56 0.47 9.53 -5.21
C SER A 56 1.43 8.33 -5.28
N LEU A 57 2.38 8.25 -4.35
CA LEU A 57 3.30 7.12 -4.28
C LEU A 57 3.81 6.89 -2.86
N PHE A 58 3.66 5.68 -2.34
CA PHE A 58 4.40 5.18 -1.19
C PHE A 58 5.49 4.22 -1.66
N LEU A 59 6.75 4.59 -1.44
CA LEU A 59 7.90 3.77 -1.79
C LEU A 59 8.63 3.33 -0.53
N ALA A 60 8.80 2.02 -0.37
CA ALA A 60 9.52 1.44 0.76
C ALA A 60 10.57 0.40 0.31
N LYS A 61 11.73 0.46 0.98
CA LYS A 61 12.79 -0.53 0.92
C LYS A 61 12.86 -1.26 2.25
N LEU A 62 12.61 -2.57 2.22
CA LEU A 62 12.77 -3.47 3.35
C LEU A 62 14.13 -4.18 3.23
N ASP A 63 14.94 -4.08 4.27
CA ASP A 63 16.07 -4.97 4.49
C ASP A 63 15.55 -6.21 5.21
N SER A 64 15.50 -7.35 4.53
CA SER A 64 14.92 -8.59 5.09
C SER A 64 15.79 -9.24 6.16
N ALA A 65 17.09 -8.94 6.22
CA ALA A 65 17.99 -9.48 7.23
C ALA A 65 17.78 -8.78 8.58
N THR A 66 17.70 -7.45 8.55
CA THR A 66 17.55 -6.63 9.75
C THR A 66 16.08 -6.35 10.11
N GLY A 67 15.19 -6.34 9.12
CA GLY A 67 13.81 -5.86 9.24
C GLY A 67 13.69 -4.34 9.15
N ILE A 68 14.78 -3.61 8.90
CA ILE A 68 14.72 -2.15 8.79
C ILE A 68 14.01 -1.80 7.49
N VAL A 69 12.96 -0.98 7.60
CA VAL A 69 12.23 -0.39 6.49
C VAL A 69 12.58 1.09 6.41
N LYS A 70 13.01 1.53 5.23
CA LYS A 70 13.12 2.93 4.87
C LYS A 70 12.05 3.25 3.83
N TYR A 71 11.32 4.34 4.01
CA TYR A 71 10.24 4.70 3.10
C TYR A 71 10.21 6.20 2.82
N CYS A 72 9.45 6.56 1.79
CA CYS A 72 9.10 7.93 1.46
C CYS A 72 7.69 7.93 0.85
N SER A 73 6.79 8.72 1.42
CA SER A 73 5.45 8.98 0.87
C SER A 73 5.45 10.24 0.01
N ALA A 74 4.80 10.20 -1.16
CA ALA A 74 4.59 11.34 -2.04
C ALA A 74 3.08 11.59 -2.14
N GLY A 75 2.51 12.21 -1.11
CA GLY A 75 1.07 12.47 -1.02
C GLY A 75 0.17 11.24 -1.00
N HIS A 76 0.71 10.05 -0.70
CA HIS A 76 -0.08 8.82 -0.58
C HIS A 76 -0.74 8.74 0.81
N PRO A 77 -1.91 8.07 0.95
CA PRO A 77 -2.50 7.80 2.26
C PRO A 77 -1.47 7.21 3.23
N PRO A 78 -1.49 7.62 4.52
CA PRO A 78 -0.54 7.11 5.50
C PRO A 78 -0.60 5.59 5.59
N ALA A 79 0.54 4.93 5.42
CA ALA A 79 0.59 3.48 5.62
C ALA A 79 0.38 3.16 7.11
N LEU A 80 -0.28 2.04 7.38
CA LEU A 80 -0.57 1.57 8.73
C LEU A 80 0.49 0.59 9.19
N LEU A 81 1.14 0.86 10.31
CA LEU A 81 2.00 -0.09 10.98
C LEU A 81 1.36 -0.49 12.30
N LEU A 82 0.72 -1.66 12.30
CA LEU A 82 0.12 -2.25 13.49
C LEU A 82 1.15 -3.15 14.17
N ARG A 83 1.61 -2.72 15.33
CA ARG A 83 2.57 -3.43 16.17
C ARG A 83 1.95 -4.67 16.80
N ALA A 84 2.77 -5.66 17.13
CA ALA A 84 2.32 -6.85 17.85
C ALA A 84 1.69 -6.54 19.23
N ASN A 85 2.06 -5.41 19.85
CA ASN A 85 1.47 -4.92 21.12
C ASN A 85 0.11 -4.22 20.92
N GLY A 86 -0.39 -4.11 19.67
CA GLY A 86 -1.62 -3.41 19.33
C GLY A 86 -1.48 -1.90 19.14
N GLU A 87 -0.29 -1.33 19.22
CA GLU A 87 -0.05 0.08 18.88
C GLU A 87 -0.15 0.28 17.36
N LEU A 88 -0.83 1.35 16.93
CA LEU A 88 -0.95 1.69 15.52
C LEU A 88 -0.16 2.96 15.22
N GLU A 89 0.80 2.85 14.31
CA GLU A 89 1.60 3.96 13.82
C GLU A 89 1.17 4.34 12.40
N LEU A 90 1.03 5.65 12.16
CA LEU A 90 0.76 6.21 10.84
C LEU A 90 2.05 6.65 10.17
N LEU A 91 2.32 6.09 8.99
CA LEU A 91 3.55 6.32 8.26
C LEU A 91 3.31 7.24 7.06
N SER A 92 3.49 8.54 7.26
CA SER A 92 3.28 9.57 6.22
C SER A 92 4.54 10.37 5.84
N GLU A 93 5.69 10.08 6.48
CA GLU A 93 6.95 10.79 6.22
C GLU A 93 7.35 10.76 4.75
N GLY A 94 7.74 11.94 4.22
CA GLY A 94 7.85 12.09 2.78
C GLY A 94 7.77 13.53 2.28
N GLY A 95 6.91 13.74 1.30
CA GLY A 95 6.65 15.03 0.64
C GLY A 95 5.32 15.04 -0.10
N MET A 96 5.13 16.06 -0.93
CA MET A 96 3.89 16.25 -1.70
C MET A 96 3.71 15.24 -2.84
N LEU A 97 2.50 15.23 -3.41
CA LEU A 97 2.15 14.49 -4.63
C LEU A 97 3.19 14.70 -5.73
N LEU A 98 3.37 13.66 -6.55
CA LEU A 98 4.26 13.70 -7.70
C LEU A 98 3.71 14.62 -8.80
N GLY A 99 4.62 15.26 -9.54
CA GLY A 99 4.30 16.08 -10.70
C GLY A 99 3.93 17.52 -10.39
N VAL A 100 3.85 17.91 -9.12
CA VAL A 100 3.43 19.27 -8.71
C VAL A 100 4.58 20.27 -8.83
N VAL A 101 5.69 20.04 -8.11
CA VAL A 101 6.85 20.95 -8.09
C VAL A 101 8.12 20.15 -8.42
N PRO A 102 8.88 20.49 -9.48
CA PRO A 102 10.03 19.71 -9.92
C PRO A 102 11.09 19.47 -8.82
N ALA A 103 11.35 20.48 -8.00
CA ALA A 103 12.34 20.44 -6.93
C ALA A 103 11.70 20.30 -5.54
N ALA A 104 10.54 19.64 -5.43
CA ALA A 104 9.92 19.36 -4.14
C ALA A 104 10.88 18.59 -3.21
N PRO A 105 10.99 18.98 -1.93
CA PRO A 105 11.74 18.20 -0.95
C PRO A 105 10.95 16.92 -0.59
N TYR A 106 11.68 15.83 -0.45
CA TYR A 106 11.16 14.54 0.03
C TYR A 106 12.05 14.05 1.16
N VAL A 107 11.43 13.65 2.27
CA VAL A 107 12.12 13.17 3.47
C VAL A 107 11.92 11.65 3.61
N CYS A 108 12.93 10.96 4.15
CA CYS A 108 12.83 9.53 4.40
C CYS A 108 12.35 9.26 5.81
N GLY A 109 11.28 8.48 5.95
CA GLY A 109 10.91 7.84 7.20
C GLY A 109 11.60 6.49 7.36
N SER A 110 11.74 6.01 8.60
CA SER A 110 12.28 4.68 8.87
C SER A 110 11.69 4.06 10.12
N PHE A 111 11.51 2.74 10.07
CA PHE A 111 11.09 1.94 11.22
C PHE A 111 11.68 0.54 11.13
N GLU A 112 11.64 -0.20 12.22
CA GLU A 112 11.96 -1.63 12.25
C GLU A 112 10.66 -2.43 12.15
N LEU A 113 10.54 -3.33 11.17
CA LEU A 113 9.45 -4.29 11.07
C LEU A 113 9.82 -5.56 11.85
N ARG A 114 9.16 -5.77 12.99
CA ARG A 114 9.41 -6.90 13.89
C ARG A 114 8.49 -8.07 13.57
N ALA A 115 8.82 -9.25 14.09
CA ALA A 115 7.93 -10.39 14.00
C ALA A 115 6.60 -10.08 14.73
N GLY A 116 5.48 -10.44 14.10
CA GLY A 116 4.14 -10.13 14.61
C GLY A 116 3.60 -8.74 14.22
N ASP A 117 4.46 -7.81 13.78
CA ASP A 117 4.02 -6.53 13.23
C ASP A 117 3.36 -6.74 11.85
N VAL A 118 2.41 -5.86 11.53
CA VAL A 118 1.71 -5.82 10.25
C VAL A 118 1.87 -4.44 9.64
N LEU A 119 2.54 -4.37 8.49
CA LEU A 119 2.55 -3.18 7.65
C LEU A 119 1.48 -3.32 6.58
N MET A 120 0.63 -2.29 6.46
CA MET A 120 -0.43 -2.21 5.47
C MET A 120 -0.33 -0.90 4.69
N ILE A 121 -0.25 -1.01 3.37
CA ILE A 121 -0.20 0.12 2.43
C ILE A 121 -1.41 -0.01 1.51
N TYR A 122 -2.17 1.06 1.31
CA TYR A 122 -3.47 0.99 0.65
C TYR A 122 -3.75 2.26 -0.18
N SER A 123 -4.49 2.14 -1.28
CA SER A 123 -5.05 3.29 -1.99
C SER A 123 -6.28 3.83 -1.27
N ASP A 124 -6.58 5.11 -1.48
CA ASP A 124 -7.79 5.77 -0.99
C ASP A 124 -9.08 5.09 -1.49
N GLY A 125 -9.06 4.40 -2.63
CA GLY A 125 -10.16 3.54 -3.09
C GLY A 125 -10.65 2.52 -2.05
N ILE A 126 -9.81 2.10 -1.09
CA ILE A 126 -10.23 1.29 0.06
C ILE A 126 -11.08 2.09 1.05
N THR A 127 -10.63 3.29 1.44
CA THR A 127 -11.33 4.13 2.42
C THR A 127 -12.54 4.85 1.84
N GLU A 128 -12.49 5.22 0.57
CA GLU A 128 -13.55 5.92 -0.17
C GLU A 128 -14.58 4.96 -0.79
N SER A 129 -14.43 3.66 -0.58
CA SER A 129 -15.43 2.67 -0.99
C SER A 129 -16.79 2.96 -0.35
N LEU A 130 -17.82 3.13 -1.18
CA LEU A 130 -19.17 3.50 -0.75
C LEU A 130 -20.07 2.28 -0.57
N ASN A 131 -20.93 2.33 0.45
CA ASN A 131 -22.07 1.42 0.56
C ASN A 131 -23.30 1.92 -0.20
N CYS A 132 -24.39 1.15 -0.19
CA CYS A 132 -25.66 1.50 -0.86
C CYS A 132 -26.33 2.78 -0.33
N THR A 133 -25.92 3.26 0.85
CA THR A 133 -26.40 4.53 1.42
C THR A 133 -25.51 5.73 1.08
N GLY A 134 -24.42 5.52 0.33
CA GLY A 134 -23.45 6.56 0.00
C GLY A 134 -22.51 6.92 1.15
N GLU A 135 -22.37 6.04 2.15
CA GLU A 135 -21.40 6.20 3.23
C GLU A 135 -20.08 5.55 2.84
N GLU A 136 -18.97 6.26 3.08
CA GLU A 136 -17.62 5.75 2.90
C GLU A 136 -17.26 4.69 3.96
N PHE A 137 -16.45 3.71 3.56
CA PHE A 137 -15.91 2.71 4.48
C PHE A 137 -15.14 3.38 5.61
N GLY A 138 -14.27 4.32 5.24
CA GLY A 138 -13.57 5.22 6.14
C GLY A 138 -12.44 4.56 6.93
N TYR A 139 -11.60 5.43 7.49
CA TYR A 139 -10.39 5.03 8.21
C TYR A 139 -10.70 4.21 9.49
N GLY A 140 -11.74 4.58 10.24
CA GLY A 140 -12.07 3.89 11.50
C GLY A 140 -12.44 2.42 11.32
N ARG A 141 -13.18 2.08 10.25
CA ARG A 141 -13.52 0.68 9.93
C ARG A 141 -12.28 -0.08 9.46
N LEU A 142 -11.41 0.57 8.69
CA LEU A 142 -10.16 0.00 8.21
C LEU A 142 -9.25 -0.42 9.37
N GLU A 143 -9.01 0.49 10.32
CA GLU A 143 -8.22 0.22 11.52
C GLU A 143 -8.83 -0.92 12.34
N ALA A 144 -10.15 -0.86 12.60
CA ALA A 144 -10.83 -1.89 13.40
C ALA A 144 -10.69 -3.28 12.75
N LYS A 145 -10.81 -3.36 11.42
CA LYS A 145 -10.65 -4.63 10.68
C LYS A 145 -9.23 -5.13 10.70
N LEU A 146 -8.24 -4.26 10.53
CA LEU A 146 -6.83 -4.64 10.62
C LEU A 146 -6.49 -5.21 12.01
N ARG A 147 -6.98 -4.59 13.08
CA ARG A 147 -6.80 -5.07 14.47
C ARG A 147 -7.43 -6.46 14.69
N LEU A 148 -8.66 -6.66 14.22
CA LEU A 148 -9.36 -7.95 14.33
C LEU A 148 -8.65 -9.06 13.53
N ALA A 149 -8.17 -8.74 12.33
CA ALA A 149 -7.46 -9.68 11.48
C ALA A 149 -6.11 -10.09 12.09
N GLN A 150 -5.37 -9.16 12.69
CA GLN A 150 -4.10 -9.48 13.37
C GLN A 150 -4.33 -10.38 14.58
N ALA A 151 -5.34 -10.09 15.42
CA ALA A 151 -5.68 -10.93 16.57
C ALA A 151 -6.06 -12.37 16.14
N SER A 152 -6.85 -12.49 15.08
CA SER A 152 -7.27 -13.79 14.55
C SER A 152 -6.10 -14.58 13.95
N ALA A 153 -5.16 -13.90 13.29
CA ALA A 153 -3.96 -14.54 12.75
C ALA A 153 -2.99 -14.99 13.87
N ALA A 154 -2.86 -14.20 14.94
CA ALA A 154 -2.06 -14.58 16.11
C ALA A 154 -2.64 -15.83 16.81
N ASP A 155 -3.97 -15.92 16.93
CA ASP A 155 -4.65 -17.10 17.47
C ASP A 155 -4.50 -18.33 16.55
N ALA A 156 -4.59 -18.13 15.22
CA ALA A 156 -4.41 -19.20 14.25
C ALA A 156 -2.98 -19.75 14.21
N ALA A 157 -1.96 -18.90 14.32
CA ALA A 157 -0.55 -19.30 14.38
C ALA A 157 -0.20 -20.10 15.65
N SER A 158 -1.03 -20.02 16.71
CA SER A 158 -0.90 -20.84 17.91
C SER A 158 -1.50 -22.25 17.78
N ARG A 159 -2.23 -22.53 16.68
CA ARG A 159 -2.83 -23.84 16.37
C ARG A 159 -2.04 -24.53 15.25
N PRO A 160 -1.64 -25.81 15.40
CA PRO A 160 -0.95 -26.53 14.34
C PRO A 160 -1.91 -26.82 13.16
N ASP A 161 -1.52 -26.32 11.99
CA ASP A 161 -1.90 -26.68 10.62
C ASP A 161 -3.39 -26.82 10.27
N THR A 162 -3.94 -25.80 9.59
CA THR A 162 -5.01 -26.04 8.60
C THR A 162 -4.80 -25.18 7.35
N VAL A 163 -4.42 -25.84 6.25
CA VAL A 163 -4.39 -25.30 4.89
C VAL A 163 -5.83 -25.06 4.43
N SER A 164 -6.14 -23.86 3.92
CA SER A 164 -7.38 -23.63 3.18
C SER A 164 -7.17 -22.61 2.05
N SER A 165 -7.46 -23.08 0.85
CA SER A 165 -7.55 -22.37 -0.42
C SER A 165 -8.93 -21.71 -0.55
N ALA A 166 -8.98 -20.50 -1.12
CA ALA A 166 -10.13 -20.03 -1.88
C ALA A 166 -9.68 -19.05 -2.98
N ALA A 167 -10.03 -19.40 -4.21
CA ALA A 167 -9.90 -18.61 -5.42
C ALA A 167 -11.22 -17.88 -5.70
N ASP A 168 -11.17 -16.62 -6.13
CA ASP A 168 -11.62 -16.19 -7.47
C ASP A 168 -11.73 -14.65 -7.60
N ALA A 169 -11.15 -14.15 -8.69
CA ALA A 169 -11.38 -12.87 -9.37
C ALA A 169 -11.10 -11.52 -8.65
N VAL A 170 -9.83 -11.07 -8.69
CA VAL A 170 -9.47 -9.63 -8.72
C VAL A 170 -8.36 -9.43 -9.75
N HIS A 171 -8.55 -8.49 -10.68
CA HIS A 171 -7.73 -8.29 -11.88
C HIS A 171 -6.27 -7.96 -11.54
N GLU A 172 -5.34 -8.64 -12.23
CA GLU A 172 -3.91 -8.61 -11.98
C GLU A 172 -3.29 -7.21 -12.10
N SER A 173 -2.58 -6.79 -11.06
CA SER A 173 -1.43 -5.88 -11.16
C SER A 173 -0.45 -6.15 -10.02
N GLN A 174 0.46 -7.11 -10.27
CA GLN A 174 1.78 -7.27 -9.63
C GLN A 174 1.81 -7.61 -8.12
N LEU A 175 1.15 -8.72 -7.76
CA LEU A 175 1.46 -9.48 -6.55
C LEU A 175 2.77 -10.27 -6.75
N ARG A 176 3.91 -9.73 -6.32
CA ARG A 176 4.98 -10.59 -5.76
C ARG A 176 4.77 -10.70 -4.26
N ALA A 177 3.67 -11.36 -3.89
CA ALA A 177 3.41 -11.77 -2.52
C ALA A 177 4.37 -12.91 -2.17
N THR A 178 5.22 -12.67 -1.19
CA THR A 178 6.01 -13.74 -0.56
C THR A 178 5.02 -14.59 0.24
N GLN A 179 5.05 -15.91 0.04
CA GLN A 179 4.14 -16.89 0.66
C GLN A 179 4.28 -16.86 2.19
N ALA A 180 3.41 -16.10 2.87
CA ALA A 180 3.11 -16.28 4.29
C ALA A 180 1.58 -16.36 4.42
N SER A 181 1.07 -17.53 4.82
CA SER A 181 -0.36 -17.84 5.01
C SER A 181 -1.08 -16.75 5.80
N ASP A 182 -0.36 -16.18 6.76
CA ASP A 182 -0.78 -15.15 7.69
C ASP A 182 -0.97 -13.75 7.08
N ALA A 183 -0.16 -13.37 6.09
CA ALA A 183 -0.33 -12.08 5.41
C ALA A 183 -1.54 -12.12 4.46
N ASN A 184 -1.75 -13.25 3.80
CA ASN A 184 -2.91 -13.47 2.94
C ASN A 184 -4.21 -13.47 3.75
N ALA A 185 -4.23 -14.09 4.94
CA ALA A 185 -5.41 -14.06 5.80
C ALA A 185 -5.84 -12.63 6.17
N VAL A 186 -4.88 -11.78 6.55
CA VAL A 186 -5.15 -10.35 6.83
C VAL A 186 -5.63 -9.62 5.58
N LEU A 187 -4.97 -9.84 4.44
CA LEU A 187 -5.35 -9.25 3.15
C LEU A 187 -6.80 -9.58 2.80
N PHE A 188 -7.17 -10.85 2.81
CA PHE A 188 -8.52 -11.29 2.46
C PHE A 188 -9.57 -10.85 3.47
N SER A 189 -9.23 -10.82 4.77
CA SER A 189 -10.13 -10.31 5.80
C SER A 189 -10.48 -8.84 5.58
N VAL A 190 -9.49 -8.01 5.24
CA VAL A 190 -9.71 -6.59 4.94
C VAL A 190 -10.49 -6.41 3.65
N LEU A 191 -10.08 -7.07 2.56
CA LEU A 191 -10.77 -6.94 1.27
C LEU A 191 -12.22 -7.44 1.35
N GLY A 192 -12.47 -8.57 2.00
CA GLY A 192 -13.82 -9.10 2.21
C GLY A 192 -14.68 -8.12 3.00
N ALA A 193 -14.14 -7.48 4.05
CA ALA A 193 -14.89 -6.49 4.81
C ALA A 193 -15.27 -5.25 3.99
N VAL A 194 -14.41 -4.80 3.08
CA VAL A 194 -14.71 -3.66 2.18
C VAL A 194 -15.77 -4.06 1.16
N GLN A 195 -15.65 -5.26 0.56
CA GLN A 195 -16.64 -5.77 -0.41
C GLN A 195 -18.01 -6.02 0.23
N ASP A 196 -18.04 -6.62 1.42
CA ASP A 196 -19.27 -6.84 2.19
C ASP A 196 -19.95 -5.50 2.54
N PHE A 197 -19.16 -4.49 2.90
CA PHE A 197 -19.67 -3.15 3.17
C PHE A 197 -20.24 -2.47 1.93
N ALA A 198 -19.58 -2.62 0.78
CA ALA A 198 -20.06 -2.09 -0.48
C ALA A 198 -21.37 -2.76 -0.94
N ALA A 199 -21.67 -3.98 -0.48
CA ALA A 199 -22.94 -4.67 -0.66
C ALA A 199 -23.46 -4.68 -2.13
N ALA A 200 -22.57 -5.00 -3.07
CA ALA A 200 -22.80 -5.00 -4.52
C ALA A 200 -22.95 -3.62 -5.20
N CYS A 201 -22.70 -2.51 -4.49
CA CYS A 201 -22.49 -1.22 -5.14
C CYS A 201 -21.25 -1.26 -6.05
N PRO A 202 -21.29 -0.57 -7.20
CA PRO A 202 -20.11 -0.41 -8.05
C PRO A 202 -18.99 0.26 -7.25
N LEU A 203 -17.80 -0.31 -7.33
CA LEU A 203 -16.60 0.33 -6.78
C LEU A 203 -16.38 1.66 -7.49
N VAL A 204 -16.16 2.70 -6.69
CA VAL A 204 -15.92 4.04 -7.22
C VAL A 204 -14.54 4.09 -7.85
N ASP A 205 -13.54 3.44 -7.25
CA ASP A 205 -12.15 3.41 -7.72
C ASP A 205 -11.46 2.06 -7.56
N ASP A 206 -10.27 1.94 -8.14
CA ASP A 206 -9.43 0.75 -8.02
C ASP A 206 -8.90 0.58 -6.58
N MET A 207 -9.14 -0.60 -6.02
CA MET A 207 -8.68 -0.97 -4.68
C MET A 207 -7.29 -1.60 -4.76
N SER A 208 -6.27 -0.89 -4.31
CA SER A 208 -4.92 -1.41 -4.18
C SER A 208 -4.56 -1.58 -2.70
N LEU A 209 -4.09 -2.77 -2.33
CA LEU A 209 -3.72 -3.10 -0.96
C LEU A 209 -2.50 -4.02 -0.94
N ALA A 210 -1.52 -3.69 -0.10
CA ALA A 210 -0.35 -4.50 0.17
C ALA A 210 -0.19 -4.72 1.68
N ILE A 211 -0.12 -5.99 2.08
CA ILE A 211 0.19 -6.41 3.45
C ILE A 211 1.59 -7.00 3.50
N VAL A 212 2.41 -6.54 4.44
CA VAL A 212 3.76 -7.03 4.67
C VAL A 212 3.91 -7.43 6.13
N ARG A 213 4.29 -8.68 6.35
CA ARG A 213 4.61 -9.23 7.65
C ARG A 213 6.01 -9.84 7.60
N ARG A 214 6.68 -9.86 8.75
CA ARG A 214 7.96 -10.54 8.93
C ARG A 214 7.71 -11.84 9.68
N ASP A 215 8.13 -12.96 9.11
CA ASP A 215 8.07 -14.26 9.78
C ASP A 215 9.05 -14.30 10.97
N SER A 216 8.63 -14.97 12.04
CA SER A 216 9.48 -15.37 13.15
C SER A 216 10.46 -16.43 12.62
N ARG A 217 11.74 -16.09 12.48
CA ARG A 217 12.80 -17.09 12.30
C ARG A 217 13.30 -17.58 13.65
#